data_AF-A0A1D8MT78-F1
#
_entry.id   AF-A0A1D8MT78-F1
#
_cell.length_a   1.000
_cell.length_b   1.000
_cell.length_c   1.000
_cell.angle_alpha   90.00
_cell.angle_beta   90.00
_cell.angle_gamma   90.00
#
_symmetry.space_group_name_H-M   'P 1'
#
loop_
_entity.id
_entity.type
_entity.pdbx_description
1 polymer ?
#
loop_
_entity_poly.entity_id
_entity_poly.type
_entity_poly.pdbx_seq_one_letter_code
_entity_poly.pdbx_strand_id
1 'polypeptide(L)'
;MAYTCPVCDKKMNSKKGLKLHQKKEHTEQEVEEAKNTQEDETDSKQQEKTQKNKEKEETPENENNQEKQASDQPEEKTETSEENSEEKTEASNDTDKQEEKQEENEDQKTEADEQTSEPGEETEDKDTGEPESEDDELEELEEDIDLEIDDEDLEIEDETEEIDTDAEDSNSETEGLDDLEDLEADEDFGQLLDKVNKMDEKIAQAVEAKEEKEKAEKQVKQLREEKKGLQQEISQLRDRKNNEKKKIKKINTKGKKLKKKVKKLRKKKTALKEQKKDMKNNIQKLKEQKKEMKEEIRKISKEMETLKDNVDKI
;
A
#
# COMPACT_ATOMS: atom_id res chain seq x y z
N MET A 1 -3.35 18.67 -20.54
CA MET A 1 -4.41 18.95 -19.55
C MET A 1 -3.94 20.14 -18.73
N ALA A 2 -4.72 21.23 -18.71
CA ALA A 2 -4.44 22.36 -17.83
C ALA A 2 -4.88 22.00 -16.40
N TYR A 3 -4.12 22.43 -15.41
CA TYR A 3 -4.42 22.24 -14.00
C TYR A 3 -5.04 23.54 -13.45
N THR A 4 -6.24 23.46 -12.89
CA THR A 4 -6.95 24.63 -12.37
C THR A 4 -6.78 24.69 -10.85
N CYS A 5 -6.48 25.86 -10.30
CA CYS A 5 -6.44 26.04 -8.85
C CYS A 5 -7.86 25.97 -8.27
N PRO A 6 -8.13 25.14 -7.24
CA PRO A 6 -9.47 25.01 -6.67
C PRO A 6 -9.92 26.24 -5.87
N VAL A 7 -8.99 27.13 -5.49
CA VAL A 7 -9.29 28.32 -4.67
C VAL A 7 -9.57 29.55 -5.53
N CYS A 8 -8.87 29.73 -6.66
CA CYS A 8 -8.97 30.95 -7.47
C CYS A 8 -9.08 30.72 -9.00
N ASP A 9 -9.34 29.48 -9.42
CA ASP A 9 -9.55 29.07 -10.82
C ASP A 9 -8.42 29.38 -11.81
N LYS A 10 -7.23 29.75 -11.31
CA LYS A 10 -6.07 30.04 -12.15
C LYS A 10 -5.57 28.76 -12.81
N LYS A 11 -5.46 28.79 -14.14
CA LYS A 11 -5.00 27.65 -14.95
C LYS A 11 -3.47 27.63 -15.06
N MET A 12 -2.89 26.45 -14.85
CA MET A 12 -1.45 26.19 -14.88
C MET A 12 -1.15 25.07 -15.87
N ASN A 13 -0.02 25.20 -16.58
CA ASN A 13 0.38 24.22 -17.60
C ASN A 13 1.04 22.96 -17.00
N SER A 14 1.32 22.95 -15.68
CA SER A 14 1.94 21.81 -15.00
C SER A 14 1.46 21.65 -13.56
N LYS A 15 1.48 20.41 -13.05
CA LYS A 15 1.15 20.08 -11.65
C LYS A 15 2.11 20.72 -10.65
N LYS A 16 3.39 20.85 -11.02
CA LYS A 16 4.40 21.56 -10.21
C LYS A 16 4.06 23.06 -10.10
N GLY A 17 3.61 23.68 -11.19
CA GLY A 17 3.14 25.06 -11.19
C GLY A 17 1.94 25.26 -10.27
N LEU A 18 0.96 24.34 -10.29
CA LEU A 18 -0.19 24.37 -9.39
C LEU A 18 0.24 24.33 -7.91
N LYS A 19 1.15 23.41 -7.53
CA LYS A 19 1.65 23.32 -6.15
C LYS A 19 2.38 24.58 -5.69
N LEU A 20 3.22 25.16 -6.55
CA LEU A 20 3.94 26.39 -6.24
C LEU A 20 3.00 27.58 -6.09
N HIS A 21 1.95 27.65 -6.90
CA HIS A 21 0.91 28.67 -6.78
C HIS A 21 0.11 28.51 -5.49
N GLN A 22 -0.32 27.28 -5.16
CA GLN A 22 -1.00 26.97 -3.91
C GLN A 22 -0.18 27.39 -2.69
N LYS A 23 1.13 27.12 -2.68
CA LYS A 23 2.00 27.49 -1.55
C LYS A 23 2.28 29.00 -1.44
N LYS A 24 2.17 29.75 -2.54
CA LYS A 24 2.52 31.18 -2.58
C LYS A 24 1.35 32.11 -2.33
N GLU A 25 0.18 31.75 -2.84
CA GLU A 25 -0.97 32.65 -2.93
C GLU A 25 -2.13 32.23 -2.01
N HIS A 26 -2.07 31.01 -1.43
CA HIS A 26 -3.13 30.47 -0.59
C HIS A 26 -2.54 29.91 0.70
N THR A 27 -3.28 30.03 1.79
CA THR A 27 -2.95 29.34 3.04
C THR A 27 -3.27 27.86 2.94
N GLU A 28 -2.61 27.01 3.74
CA GLU A 28 -2.86 25.56 3.73
C GLU A 28 -4.33 25.23 4.04
N GLN A 29 -4.96 26.04 4.91
CA GLN A 29 -6.36 25.91 5.29
C GLN A 29 -7.32 26.17 4.13
N GLU A 30 -7.10 27.23 3.34
CA GLU A 30 -7.92 27.53 2.14
C GLU A 30 -7.80 26.44 1.07
N VAL A 31 -6.61 25.83 0.94
CA VAL A 31 -6.38 24.74 -0.02
C VAL A 31 -7.07 23.45 0.42
N GLU A 32 -7.20 23.21 1.72
CA GLU A 32 -7.84 22.01 2.27
C GLU A 32 -9.38 22.13 2.24
N GLU A 33 -9.93 23.29 2.61
CA GLU A 33 -11.37 23.58 2.50
C GLU A 33 -11.87 23.47 1.05
N ALA A 34 -11.10 24.01 0.09
CA ALA A 34 -11.47 23.94 -1.33
C ALA A 34 -11.37 22.52 -1.91
N LYS A 35 -10.52 21.64 -1.36
CA LYS A 35 -10.46 20.22 -1.76
C LYS A 35 -11.68 19.45 -1.25
N ASN A 36 -12.04 19.64 0.01
CA ASN A 36 -13.21 18.97 0.60
C ASN A 36 -14.50 19.36 -0.14
N THR A 37 -14.64 20.65 -0.51
CA THR A 37 -15.80 21.12 -1.28
C THR A 37 -15.88 20.51 -2.69
N GLN A 38 -14.73 20.21 -3.32
CA GLN A 38 -14.72 19.53 -4.63
C GLN A 38 -15.08 18.05 -4.54
N GLU A 39 -14.74 17.37 -3.45
CA GLU A 39 -15.10 15.97 -3.24
C GLU A 39 -16.61 15.81 -3.06
N ASP A 40 -17.24 16.70 -2.28
CA ASP A 40 -18.71 16.73 -2.09
C ASP A 40 -19.49 17.00 -3.39
N GLU A 41 -18.98 17.89 -4.25
CA GLU A 41 -19.59 18.13 -5.56
C GLU A 41 -19.47 16.93 -6.51
N THR A 42 -18.38 16.18 -6.44
CA THR A 42 -18.17 15.01 -7.30
C THR A 42 -19.06 13.84 -6.92
N ASP A 43 -19.33 13.65 -5.63
CA ASP A 43 -20.22 12.60 -5.14
C ASP A 43 -21.69 12.93 -5.44
N SER A 44 -22.11 14.20 -5.30
CA SER A 44 -23.45 14.64 -5.73
C SER A 44 -23.70 14.42 -7.23
N LYS A 45 -22.71 14.73 -8.08
CA LYS A 45 -22.81 14.53 -9.55
C LYS A 45 -22.82 13.05 -9.95
N GLN A 46 -22.23 12.15 -9.15
CA GLN A 46 -22.31 10.70 -9.38
C GLN A 46 -23.68 10.13 -8.96
N GLN A 47 -24.27 10.62 -7.86
CA GLN A 47 -25.61 10.22 -7.44
C GLN A 47 -26.68 10.65 -8.45
N GLU A 48 -26.59 11.86 -9.01
CA GLU A 48 -27.55 12.37 -10.01
C GLU A 48 -27.50 11.58 -11.33
N LYS A 49 -26.32 11.14 -11.77
CA LYS A 49 -26.17 10.25 -12.95
C LYS A 49 -26.76 8.86 -12.71
N THR A 50 -26.70 8.37 -11.47
CA THR A 50 -27.22 7.05 -11.12
C THR A 50 -28.76 7.05 -11.07
N GLN A 51 -29.38 8.18 -10.68
CA GLN A 51 -30.83 8.35 -10.75
C GLN A 51 -31.36 8.49 -12.19
N LYS A 52 -30.67 9.25 -13.07
CA LYS A 52 -31.06 9.39 -14.48
C LYS A 52 -31.01 8.10 -15.31
N ASN A 53 -30.15 7.15 -14.93
CA ASN A 53 -30.11 5.84 -15.59
C ASN A 53 -31.21 4.89 -15.10
N LYS A 54 -31.70 5.06 -13.85
CA LYS A 54 -32.82 4.27 -13.31
C LYS A 54 -34.17 4.64 -13.93
N GLU A 55 -34.41 5.92 -14.26
CA GLU A 55 -35.64 6.35 -14.93
C GLU A 55 -35.71 5.92 -16.41
N LYS A 56 -34.62 5.43 -17.00
CA LYS A 56 -34.57 5.04 -18.42
C LYS A 56 -34.80 3.56 -18.69
N GLU A 57 -34.91 2.73 -17.65
CA GLU A 57 -35.19 1.28 -17.77
C GLU A 57 -36.65 0.89 -17.49
N GLU A 58 -37.53 1.83 -17.10
CA GLU A 58 -38.96 1.57 -16.91
C GLU A 58 -39.81 2.16 -18.05
N THR A 59 -39.75 1.54 -19.22
CA THR A 59 -40.81 1.63 -20.24
C THR A 59 -41.15 0.22 -20.73
N PRO A 60 -42.42 -0.22 -20.70
CA PRO A 60 -42.81 -1.53 -21.19
C PRO A 60 -43.04 -1.47 -22.70
N GLU A 61 -42.18 -2.13 -23.49
CA GLU A 61 -42.48 -2.42 -24.89
C GLU A 61 -43.43 -3.60 -24.97
N ASN A 62 -44.70 -3.27 -25.24
CA ASN A 62 -45.74 -4.19 -25.67
C ASN A 62 -45.85 -4.14 -27.21
N GLU A 63 -46.03 -5.32 -27.80
CA GLU A 63 -46.55 -5.60 -29.16
C GLU A 63 -45.77 -5.10 -30.39
N ASN A 64 -45.26 -6.06 -31.17
CA ASN A 64 -45.83 -6.47 -32.48
C ASN A 64 -44.74 -6.86 -33.50
N ASN A 65 -44.58 -8.15 -33.82
CA ASN A 65 -44.63 -8.61 -35.22
C ASN A 65 -44.53 -10.14 -35.36
N GLN A 66 -45.56 -10.69 -35.99
CA GLN A 66 -45.54 -11.98 -36.70
C GLN A 66 -44.82 -11.80 -38.05
N GLU A 67 -43.94 -12.71 -38.44
CA GLU A 67 -44.12 -13.62 -39.60
C GLU A 67 -42.85 -14.42 -39.92
N LYS A 68 -43.06 -15.73 -40.11
CA LYS A 68 -42.34 -16.66 -41.00
C LYS A 68 -40.82 -16.85 -40.81
N GLN A 69 -40.46 -18.05 -40.36
CA GLN A 69 -39.89 -19.06 -41.27
C GLN A 69 -39.93 -20.46 -40.65
N ALA A 70 -40.43 -21.40 -41.45
CA ALA A 70 -40.38 -22.83 -41.20
C ALA A 70 -39.01 -23.37 -41.61
N SER A 71 -38.44 -24.30 -40.84
CA SER A 71 -38.12 -25.67 -41.27
C SER A 71 -37.07 -26.31 -40.35
N ASP A 72 -37.39 -27.53 -39.93
CA ASP A 72 -36.48 -28.66 -39.65
C ASP A 72 -35.68 -28.71 -38.33
N GLN A 73 -36.33 -29.39 -37.37
CA GLN A 73 -35.76 -30.36 -36.41
C GLN A 73 -35.21 -31.61 -37.15
N PRO A 74 -34.39 -32.52 -36.54
CA PRO A 74 -34.60 -33.14 -35.21
C PRO A 74 -33.33 -33.35 -34.34
N GLU A 75 -33.47 -33.24 -33.02
CA GLU A 75 -33.53 -34.32 -31.99
C GLU A 75 -32.23 -35.12 -31.75
N GLU A 76 -31.70 -34.99 -30.53
CA GLU A 76 -31.09 -36.02 -29.64
C GLU A 76 -30.89 -35.29 -28.28
N LYS A 77 -31.57 -35.53 -27.14
CA LYS A 77 -31.67 -36.73 -26.26
C LYS A 77 -30.27 -37.37 -26.07
N THR A 78 -29.66 -37.49 -24.89
CA THR A 78 -30.18 -37.91 -23.57
C THR A 78 -29.05 -37.87 -22.49
N GLU A 79 -29.47 -37.90 -21.21
CA GLU A 79 -28.78 -38.48 -20.01
C GLU A 79 -27.57 -37.73 -19.40
N THR A 80 -27.59 -37.19 -18.16
CA THR A 80 -27.66 -37.77 -16.79
C THR A 80 -26.65 -38.85 -16.43
N SER A 81 -25.69 -38.52 -15.55
CA SER A 81 -25.14 -39.33 -14.44
C SER A 81 -24.05 -38.48 -13.76
N GLU A 82 -24.23 -38.09 -12.50
CA GLU A 82 -24.00 -38.86 -11.26
C GLU A 82 -22.52 -39.01 -10.88
N GLU A 83 -22.26 -38.46 -9.69
CA GLU A 83 -21.31 -38.81 -8.66
C GLU A 83 -20.35 -39.98 -8.92
N ASN A 84 -19.05 -39.74 -8.69
CA ASN A 84 -18.22 -40.69 -7.97
C ASN A 84 -17.08 -39.97 -7.25
N SER A 85 -17.26 -39.83 -5.94
CA SER A 85 -16.21 -39.69 -4.95
C SER A 85 -15.65 -41.06 -4.65
N GLU A 86 -14.35 -41.27 -4.87
CA GLU A 86 -13.49 -42.21 -4.11
C GLU A 86 -12.12 -42.27 -4.80
N GLU A 87 -11.09 -41.69 -4.20
CA GLU A 87 -9.77 -42.31 -4.28
C GLU A 87 -9.01 -42.09 -2.98
N LYS A 88 -8.57 -43.23 -2.46
CA LYS A 88 -7.94 -43.50 -1.17
C LYS A 88 -6.52 -43.96 -1.50
N THR A 89 -5.59 -43.77 -0.56
CA THR A 89 -4.19 -44.29 -0.56
C THR A 89 -3.26 -43.56 -1.54
N GLU A 90 -2.01 -43.18 -1.24
CA GLU A 90 -0.87 -43.86 -0.60
C GLU A 90 0.00 -42.78 0.10
N ALA A 91 0.40 -42.93 1.36
CA ALA A 91 1.58 -43.66 1.85
C ALA A 91 2.92 -43.28 1.19
N SER A 92 3.87 -42.91 2.06
CA SER A 92 5.33 -43.04 1.94
C SER A 92 6.08 -42.24 0.88
N ASN A 93 6.90 -41.28 1.33
CA ASN A 93 8.28 -41.14 0.89
C ASN A 93 9.10 -40.42 1.98
N ASP A 94 9.51 -41.20 2.98
CA ASP A 94 10.75 -40.98 3.71
C ASP A 94 11.87 -41.67 2.92
N THR A 95 12.79 -40.90 2.34
CA THR A 95 14.12 -41.39 1.93
C THR A 95 15.04 -40.15 1.89
N ASP A 96 15.84 -39.93 2.92
CA ASP A 96 17.22 -40.42 3.11
C ASP A 96 18.25 -39.55 2.38
N LYS A 97 19.17 -38.97 3.20
CA LYS A 97 20.59 -38.69 2.89
C LYS A 97 20.90 -37.62 1.83
N GLN A 98 22.05 -36.96 1.81
CA GLN A 98 23.22 -36.84 2.67
C GLN A 98 23.99 -35.62 2.13
N GLU A 99 24.77 -35.00 3.00
CA GLU A 99 26.10 -34.45 2.71
C GLU A 99 26.37 -33.78 1.35
N GLU A 100 26.55 -32.45 1.38
CA GLU A 100 27.65 -31.82 0.64
C GLU A 100 28.20 -30.65 1.46
N LYS A 101 29.25 -30.97 2.24
CA LYS A 101 30.27 -30.05 2.74
C LYS A 101 31.55 -30.40 1.98
N GLN A 102 32.45 -29.41 1.81
CA GLN A 102 33.68 -29.41 1.01
C GLN A 102 33.39 -28.96 -0.43
N GLU A 103 34.09 -28.03 -1.08
CA GLU A 103 35.44 -27.43 -1.07
C GLU A 103 35.24 -26.02 -1.70
N GLU A 104 36.10 -25.00 -1.70
CA GLU A 104 37.54 -24.86 -1.56
C GLU A 104 37.82 -23.35 -1.43
N ASN A 105 38.80 -22.99 -0.60
CA ASN A 105 39.55 -21.74 -0.75
C ASN A 105 40.53 -21.92 -1.91
N GLU A 106 40.67 -20.95 -2.82
CA GLU A 106 41.95 -20.72 -3.52
C GLU A 106 42.06 -19.30 -4.14
N ASP A 107 43.13 -18.62 -3.72
CA ASP A 107 44.00 -17.67 -4.43
C ASP A 107 43.46 -16.36 -5.04
N GLN A 108 43.88 -15.20 -4.51
CA GLN A 108 45.18 -14.53 -4.67
C GLN A 108 45.49 -14.01 -6.09
N LYS A 109 45.47 -12.67 -6.18
CA LYS A 109 46.56 -11.82 -6.66
C LYS A 109 47.08 -12.04 -8.10
N THR A 110 46.76 -11.12 -8.99
CA THR A 110 47.70 -10.62 -10.00
C THR A 110 47.54 -9.11 -10.21
N GLU A 111 48.60 -8.39 -9.84
CA GLU A 111 48.96 -7.06 -10.36
C GLU A 111 49.76 -7.25 -11.66
N ALA A 112 49.51 -6.42 -12.68
CA ALA A 112 50.45 -5.94 -13.70
C ALA A 112 49.65 -5.02 -14.64
N ASP A 113 49.81 -3.70 -14.56
CA ASP A 113 50.76 -2.92 -15.36
C ASP A 113 50.66 -3.19 -16.87
N GLU A 114 49.99 -2.27 -17.59
CA GLU A 114 50.44 -1.89 -18.93
C GLU A 114 50.08 -0.43 -19.21
N GLN A 115 51.10 0.41 -19.09
CA GLN A 115 51.15 1.75 -19.64
C GLN A 115 51.24 1.65 -21.17
N THR A 116 50.33 2.30 -21.90
CA THR A 116 50.66 2.85 -23.22
C THR A 116 50.01 4.22 -23.39
N SER A 117 50.88 5.18 -23.61
CA SER A 117 50.67 6.60 -23.88
C SER A 117 50.21 6.90 -25.32
N GLU A 118 49.26 7.85 -25.41
CA GLU A 118 49.12 8.93 -26.42
C GLU A 118 48.80 8.63 -27.90
N PRO A 119 48.33 9.63 -28.70
CA PRO A 119 47.49 10.81 -28.37
C PRO A 119 46.37 11.09 -29.39
N GLY A 120 45.43 11.98 -29.01
CA GLY A 120 44.82 12.97 -29.90
C GLY A 120 43.68 12.51 -30.82
N GLU A 121 42.46 12.96 -30.54
CA GLU A 121 41.65 13.66 -31.54
C GLU A 121 40.55 14.48 -30.84
N GLU A 122 40.57 15.76 -31.16
CA GLU A 122 39.60 16.78 -30.75
C GLU A 122 38.23 16.43 -31.34
N THR A 123 37.20 16.37 -30.49
CA THR A 123 35.85 16.74 -30.93
C THR A 123 35.21 17.61 -29.87
N GLU A 124 34.98 18.83 -30.30
CA GLU A 124 34.17 19.89 -29.72
C GLU A 124 32.77 19.41 -29.29
N ASP A 125 32.25 20.11 -28.28
CA ASP A 125 30.84 20.39 -28.06
C ASP A 125 29.88 19.20 -27.84
N LYS A 126 29.57 18.96 -26.57
CA LYS A 126 28.21 19.24 -26.06
C LYS A 126 28.14 19.26 -24.55
N ASP A 127 28.03 20.48 -24.07
CA ASP A 127 27.36 20.89 -22.85
C ASP A 127 26.00 20.19 -22.71
N THR A 128 25.95 19.16 -21.88
CA THR A 128 24.72 18.75 -21.19
C THR A 128 25.09 18.54 -19.74
N GLY A 129 24.96 19.61 -18.95
CA GLY A 129 24.94 19.55 -17.49
C GLY A 129 23.95 18.49 -17.02
N GLU A 130 24.50 17.35 -16.62
CA GLU A 130 23.84 16.30 -15.88
C GLU A 130 24.16 16.59 -14.40
N PRO A 131 23.19 16.97 -13.55
CA PRO A 131 23.45 17.03 -12.12
C PRO A 131 23.56 15.60 -11.61
N GLU A 132 24.81 15.14 -11.48
CA GLU A 132 25.18 14.09 -10.54
C GLU A 132 25.00 14.62 -9.12
N SER A 133 24.57 13.74 -8.21
CA SER A 133 24.47 13.90 -6.75
C SER A 133 23.49 15.01 -6.30
N GLU A 134 22.53 14.79 -5.42
CA GLU A 134 22.63 14.16 -4.10
C GLU A 134 21.30 13.42 -3.84
N ASP A 135 21.29 12.09 -3.99
CA ASP A 135 20.35 11.27 -3.25
C ASP A 135 20.90 11.23 -1.82
N ASP A 136 20.72 12.34 -1.08
CA ASP A 136 21.00 12.41 0.34
C ASP A 136 20.17 11.33 1.04
N GLU A 137 20.92 10.33 1.50
CA GLU A 137 20.77 9.54 2.70
C GLU A 137 20.01 10.29 3.81
N LEU A 138 18.71 10.45 3.65
CA LEU A 138 17.79 10.52 4.78
C LEU A 138 17.66 9.09 5.31
N GLU A 139 18.76 8.61 5.91
CA GLU A 139 18.70 7.52 6.86
C GLU A 139 17.72 7.95 7.95
N GLU A 140 16.62 7.21 7.96
CA GLU A 140 15.57 7.16 8.96
C GLU A 140 16.20 7.14 10.37
N LEU A 141 16.41 8.32 10.95
CA LEU A 141 16.32 8.53 12.40
C LEU A 141 14.83 8.39 12.78
N GLU A 142 14.24 7.21 12.55
CA GLU A 142 13.09 6.76 13.33
C GLU A 142 13.71 6.31 14.67
N GLU A 143 14.00 7.28 15.55
CA GLU A 143 14.21 7.01 16.97
C GLU A 143 12.98 6.25 17.45
N ASP A 144 13.16 4.96 17.73
CA ASP A 144 12.23 4.14 18.48
C ASP A 144 12.09 4.77 19.87
N ILE A 145 11.21 5.76 20.00
CA ILE A 145 10.75 6.23 21.30
C ILE A 145 9.80 5.13 21.80
N ASP A 146 10.39 4.08 22.37
CA ASP A 146 9.71 3.16 23.26
C ASP A 146 9.30 3.96 24.50
N LEU A 147 8.17 4.66 24.40
CA LEU A 147 7.42 5.13 25.55
C LEU A 147 6.80 3.89 26.22
N GLU A 148 7.64 3.11 26.90
CA GLU A 148 7.23 2.27 28.02
C GLU A 148 6.68 3.23 29.09
N ILE A 149 5.39 3.57 28.94
CA ILE A 149 4.62 4.16 30.02
C ILE A 149 4.32 2.98 30.92
N ASP A 150 5.12 2.83 31.98
CA ASP A 150 4.87 1.91 33.08
C ASP A 150 3.46 2.19 33.63
N ASP A 151 2.50 1.36 33.24
CA ASP A 151 1.11 1.40 33.71
C ASP A 151 0.97 0.89 35.16
N GLU A 152 2.07 0.73 35.91
CA GLU A 152 2.11 0.08 37.23
C GLU A 152 1.83 1.00 38.44
N ASP A 153 1.77 2.33 38.30
CA ASP A 153 1.76 3.25 39.46
C ASP A 153 0.49 4.12 39.66
N LEU A 154 -0.68 3.70 39.15
CA LEU A 154 -1.95 4.38 39.49
C LEU A 154 -2.96 3.41 40.11
N GLU A 155 -2.52 2.68 41.13
CA GLU A 155 -3.41 2.23 42.20
C GLU A 155 -3.87 3.49 42.95
N ILE A 156 -4.99 4.07 42.50
CA ILE A 156 -5.75 5.00 43.33
C ILE A 156 -6.35 4.12 44.43
N GLU A 157 -5.65 4.02 45.55
CA GLU A 157 -6.18 3.44 46.77
C GLU A 157 -7.47 4.20 47.11
N ASP A 158 -8.61 3.54 46.90
CA ASP A 158 -9.90 3.97 47.43
C ASP A 158 -9.83 3.85 48.97
N GLU A 159 -9.15 4.78 49.63
CA GLU A 159 -9.27 5.02 51.06
C GLU A 159 -10.67 5.60 51.33
N THR A 160 -11.69 4.75 51.19
CA THR A 160 -12.96 4.99 51.89
C THR A 160 -12.70 4.65 53.35
N GLU A 161 -12.17 5.63 54.08
CA GLU A 161 -12.17 5.63 55.55
C GLU A 161 -13.60 5.31 56.01
N GLU A 162 -13.77 4.11 56.57
CA GLU A 162 -14.95 3.74 57.35
C GLU A 162 -14.97 4.69 58.56
N ILE A 163 -15.81 5.73 58.47
CA ILE A 163 -16.11 6.57 59.63
C ILE A 163 -16.97 5.72 60.56
N ASP A 164 -16.31 4.97 61.44
CA ASP A 164 -16.92 4.37 62.62
C ASP A 164 -17.42 5.52 63.51
N THR A 165 -18.67 5.91 63.33
CA THR A 165 -19.38 6.76 64.28
C THR A 165 -19.67 5.93 65.52
N ASP A 166 -18.67 5.82 66.40
CA ASP A 166 -18.86 5.41 67.79
C ASP A 166 -19.74 6.45 68.47
N ALA A 167 -21.06 6.20 68.39
CA ALA A 167 -22.07 6.89 69.16
C ALA A 167 -21.88 6.50 70.63
N GLU A 168 -21.04 7.24 71.35
CA GLU A 168 -20.96 7.11 72.79
C GLU A 168 -22.30 7.50 73.42
N ASP A 169 -22.94 6.46 73.95
CA ASP A 169 -24.17 6.41 74.71
C ASP A 169 -24.04 7.27 75.98
N SER A 170 -24.28 8.57 75.83
CA SER A 170 -24.31 9.53 76.94
C SER A 170 -25.64 9.42 77.68
N ASN A 171 -25.75 8.39 78.51
CA ASN A 171 -26.83 8.18 79.46
C ASN A 171 -26.66 9.16 80.63
N SER A 172 -27.17 10.39 80.50
CA SER A 172 -27.24 11.37 81.59
C SER A 172 -28.60 11.30 82.29
N GLU A 173 -28.54 11.00 83.58
CA GLU A 173 -29.64 10.97 84.55
C GLU A 173 -30.55 12.20 84.45
N THR A 174 -31.83 11.96 84.21
CA THR A 174 -32.91 12.94 84.30
C THR A 174 -33.54 12.89 85.70
N GLU A 175 -33.07 13.72 86.62
CA GLU A 175 -33.82 14.09 87.83
C GLU A 175 -33.77 15.62 88.01
N GLY A 176 -34.94 16.27 87.90
CA GLY A 176 -35.09 17.72 88.14
C GLY A 176 -36.02 18.41 87.15
N LEU A 177 -37.29 17.99 87.07
CA LEU A 177 -38.36 18.70 86.37
C LEU A 177 -39.32 19.26 87.42
N ASP A 178 -39.15 20.53 87.78
CA ASP A 178 -40.15 21.36 88.45
C ASP A 178 -39.63 22.81 88.44
N ASP A 179 -39.71 23.49 87.30
CA ASP A 179 -39.85 24.97 87.17
C ASP A 179 -39.84 25.33 85.67
N LEU A 180 -41.01 25.22 85.03
CA LEU A 180 -41.29 25.66 83.67
C LEU A 180 -41.53 27.18 83.67
N GLU A 181 -40.49 27.96 83.36
CA GLU A 181 -40.65 29.33 82.84
C GLU A 181 -40.60 29.30 81.30
N ASP A 182 -41.75 29.63 80.72
CA ASP A 182 -42.25 29.23 79.39
C ASP A 182 -41.84 30.15 78.20
N LEU A 183 -40.64 30.76 78.14
CA LEU A 183 -40.41 31.85 77.15
C LEU A 183 -39.08 31.93 76.36
N GLU A 184 -38.15 30.97 76.44
CA GLU A 184 -36.90 31.00 75.63
C GLU A 184 -36.69 29.78 74.70
N ALA A 185 -37.55 28.76 74.76
CA ALA A 185 -37.41 27.54 73.94
C ALA A 185 -37.67 27.77 72.43
N ASP A 186 -38.35 28.86 72.06
CA ASP A 186 -38.74 29.13 70.67
C ASP A 186 -37.59 29.66 69.79
N GLU A 187 -36.60 30.37 70.36
CA GLU A 187 -35.44 30.87 69.60
C GLU A 187 -34.44 29.75 69.25
N ASP A 188 -34.22 28.81 70.16
CA ASP A 188 -33.34 27.66 69.94
C ASP A 188 -33.89 26.71 68.88
N PHE A 189 -35.22 26.54 68.83
CA PHE A 189 -35.88 25.74 67.80
C PHE A 189 -35.69 26.32 66.40
N GLY A 190 -35.73 27.65 66.25
CA GLY A 190 -35.47 28.33 64.98
C GLY A 190 -34.05 28.10 64.45
N GLN A 191 -33.04 28.20 65.32
CA GLN A 191 -31.64 27.91 64.94
C GLN A 191 -31.42 26.44 64.57
N LEU A 192 -32.15 25.53 65.21
CA LEU A 192 -32.11 24.11 64.90
C LEU A 192 -32.70 23.84 63.51
N LEU A 193 -33.83 24.47 63.16
CA LEU A 193 -34.43 24.36 61.82
C LEU A 193 -33.48 24.84 60.73
N ASP A 194 -32.80 25.98 60.93
CA ASP A 194 -31.83 26.51 59.97
C ASP A 194 -30.61 25.58 59.79
N LYS A 195 -30.17 24.91 60.87
CA LYS A 195 -29.11 23.90 60.78
C LYS A 195 -29.58 22.67 60.01
N VAL A 196 -30.80 22.19 60.25
CA VAL A 196 -31.38 21.06 59.52
C VAL A 196 -31.49 21.39 58.03
N ASN A 197 -32.03 22.56 57.67
CA ASN A 197 -32.11 23.00 56.27
C ASN A 197 -30.72 23.08 55.59
N LYS A 198 -29.70 23.58 56.30
CA LYS A 198 -28.32 23.60 55.79
C LYS A 198 -27.72 22.20 55.67
N MET A 199 -28.10 21.25 56.52
CA MET A 199 -27.68 19.86 56.40
C MET A 199 -28.34 19.20 55.19
N ASP A 200 -29.63 19.41 54.97
CA ASP A 200 -30.35 18.89 53.81
C ASP A 200 -29.77 19.41 52.49
N GLU A 201 -29.42 20.70 52.42
CA GLU A 201 -28.75 21.27 51.25
C GLU A 201 -27.38 20.64 51.00
N LYS A 202 -26.57 20.44 52.04
CA LYS A 202 -25.27 19.76 51.93
C LYS A 202 -25.41 18.29 51.52
N ILE A 203 -26.43 17.60 52.04
CA ILE A 203 -26.73 16.21 51.67
C ILE A 203 -27.10 16.15 50.19
N ALA A 204 -27.94 17.07 49.70
CA ALA A 204 -28.31 17.13 48.29
C ALA A 204 -27.08 17.37 47.39
N GLN A 205 -26.21 18.33 47.74
CA GLN A 205 -24.96 18.59 47.00
C GLN A 205 -24.01 17.38 47.02
N ALA A 206 -23.91 16.67 48.15
CA ALA A 206 -23.07 15.48 48.26
C ALA A 206 -23.59 14.32 47.39
N VAL A 207 -24.92 14.15 47.29
CA VAL A 207 -25.54 13.16 46.41
C VAL A 207 -25.27 13.48 44.94
N GLU A 208 -25.46 14.75 44.53
CA GLU A 208 -25.17 15.19 43.16
C GLU A 208 -23.70 14.98 42.80
N ALA A 209 -22.77 15.39 43.67
CA ALA A 209 -21.33 15.18 43.48
C ALA A 209 -20.96 13.69 43.37
N LYS A 210 -21.63 12.80 44.13
CA LYS A 210 -21.42 11.35 44.06
C LYS A 210 -21.89 10.80 42.70
N GLU A 211 -23.03 11.24 42.20
CA GLU A 211 -23.53 10.83 40.88
C GLU A 211 -22.62 11.32 39.75
N GLU A 212 -22.10 12.55 39.83
CA GLU A 212 -21.14 13.08 38.88
C GLU A 212 -19.81 12.31 38.92
N LYS A 213 -19.30 11.98 40.11
CA LYS A 213 -18.11 11.13 40.30
C LYS A 213 -18.30 9.78 39.61
N GLU A 214 -19.43 9.11 39.83
CA GLU A 214 -19.71 7.80 39.20
C GLU A 214 -19.78 7.90 37.67
N LYS A 215 -20.36 8.97 37.12
CA LYS A 215 -20.38 9.22 35.67
C LYS A 215 -18.98 9.43 35.12
N ALA A 216 -18.17 10.24 35.79
CA ALA A 216 -16.78 10.50 35.40
C ALA A 216 -15.94 9.22 35.42
N GLU A 217 -16.08 8.38 36.45
CA GLU A 217 -15.39 7.09 36.53
C GLU A 217 -15.76 6.14 35.37
N LYS A 218 -17.03 6.09 34.99
CA LYS A 218 -17.48 5.31 33.82
C LYS A 218 -16.85 5.82 32.53
N GLN A 219 -16.79 7.13 32.34
CA GLN A 219 -16.13 7.74 31.18
C GLN A 219 -14.62 7.43 31.16
N VAL A 220 -13.94 7.53 32.30
CA VAL A 220 -12.52 7.19 32.41
C VAL A 220 -12.28 5.72 32.06
N LYS A 221 -13.13 4.80 32.51
CA LYS A 221 -13.03 3.36 32.15
C LYS A 221 -13.19 3.15 30.64
N GLN A 222 -14.18 3.77 30.01
CA GLN A 222 -14.39 3.69 28.55
C GLN A 222 -13.17 4.23 27.78
N LEU A 223 -12.67 5.41 28.15
CA LEU A 223 -11.50 6.01 27.51
C LEU A 223 -10.24 5.16 27.66
N ARG A 224 -10.06 4.47 28.79
CA ARG A 224 -8.94 3.53 29.00
C ARG A 224 -9.04 2.32 28.07
N GLU A 225 -10.24 1.77 27.88
CA GLU A 225 -10.47 0.65 26.95
C GLU A 225 -10.24 1.09 25.49
N GLU A 226 -10.75 2.26 25.10
CA GLU A 226 -10.51 2.85 23.78
C GLU A 226 -9.02 3.09 23.53
N LYS A 227 -8.30 3.65 24.51
CA LYS A 227 -6.84 3.84 24.43
C LYS A 227 -6.11 2.51 24.17
N LYS A 228 -6.47 1.44 24.89
CA LYS A 228 -5.89 0.09 24.69
C LYS A 228 -6.20 -0.45 23.29
N GLY A 229 -7.42 -0.27 22.81
CA GLY A 229 -7.82 -0.66 21.44
C GLY A 229 -6.99 0.06 20.37
N LEU A 230 -6.84 1.38 20.50
CA LEU A 230 -6.03 2.18 19.58
C LEU A 230 -4.54 1.80 19.61
N GLN A 231 -3.98 1.53 20.79
CA GLN A 231 -2.59 1.05 20.91
C GLN A 231 -2.38 -0.29 20.19
N GLN A 232 -3.33 -1.23 20.30
CA GLN A 232 -3.27 -2.50 19.56
C GLN A 232 -3.36 -2.28 18.05
N GLU A 233 -4.25 -1.40 17.58
CA GLU A 233 -4.38 -1.07 16.16
C GLU A 233 -3.08 -0.45 15.60
N ILE A 234 -2.48 0.50 16.33
CA ILE A 234 -1.20 1.12 15.95
C ILE A 234 -0.11 0.05 15.81
N SER A 235 -0.03 -0.91 16.74
CA SER A 235 0.94 -2.01 16.68
C SER A 235 0.73 -2.88 15.42
N GLN A 236 -0.52 -3.27 15.14
CA GLN A 236 -0.85 -4.03 13.93
C GLN A 236 -0.52 -3.26 12.63
N LEU A 237 -0.78 -1.95 12.60
CA LEU A 237 -0.44 -1.10 11.46
C LEU A 237 1.08 -1.00 11.26
N ARG A 238 1.85 -0.90 12.34
CA ARG A 238 3.33 -0.90 12.29
C ARG A 238 3.86 -2.21 11.71
N ASP A 239 3.31 -3.35 12.11
CA ASP A 239 3.66 -4.66 11.56
C ASP A 239 3.31 -4.80 10.07
N ARG A 240 2.14 -4.31 9.68
CA ARG A 240 1.73 -4.26 8.26
C ARG A 240 2.68 -3.39 7.45
N LYS A 241 3.00 -2.16 7.90
CA LYS A 241 3.98 -1.24 7.28
C LYS A 241 5.32 -1.96 7.06
N ASN A 242 5.83 -2.64 8.08
CA ASN A 242 7.11 -3.35 8.01
C ASN A 242 7.09 -4.52 7.02
N ASN A 243 6.01 -5.30 7.00
CA ASN A 243 5.83 -6.39 6.05
C ASN A 243 5.72 -5.91 4.60
N GLU A 244 5.01 -4.81 4.35
CA GLU A 244 4.93 -4.18 3.04
C GLU A 244 6.29 -3.63 2.58
N LYS A 245 7.04 -2.95 3.47
CA LYS A 245 8.41 -2.48 3.21
C LYS A 245 9.31 -3.65 2.76
N LYS A 246 9.22 -4.80 3.43
CA LYS A 246 9.94 -6.04 3.04
C LYS A 246 9.51 -6.55 1.65
N LYS A 247 8.20 -6.55 1.33
CA LYS A 247 7.69 -6.96 0.01
C LYS A 247 8.19 -6.03 -1.10
N ILE A 248 8.18 -4.72 -0.88
CA ILE A 248 8.69 -3.71 -1.83
C ILE A 248 10.18 -3.93 -2.11
N LYS A 249 11.01 -4.17 -1.08
CA LYS A 249 12.44 -4.50 -1.25
C LYS A 249 12.63 -5.75 -2.13
N LYS A 250 11.84 -6.81 -1.92
CA LYS A 250 11.87 -8.03 -2.76
C LYS A 250 11.44 -7.77 -4.21
N ILE A 251 10.43 -6.94 -4.44
CA ILE A 251 9.99 -6.57 -5.79
C ILE A 251 11.09 -5.77 -6.51
N ASN A 252 11.69 -4.79 -5.83
CA ASN A 252 12.74 -3.96 -6.40
C ASN A 252 13.98 -4.78 -6.81
N THR A 253 14.40 -5.73 -5.98
CA THR A 253 15.52 -6.63 -6.32
C THR A 253 15.20 -7.52 -7.53
N LYS A 254 13.97 -8.08 -7.61
CA LYS A 254 13.50 -8.83 -8.78
C LYS A 254 13.47 -7.95 -10.04
N GLY A 255 12.97 -6.72 -9.93
CA GLY A 255 12.95 -5.72 -11.01
C GLY A 255 14.35 -5.41 -11.56
N LYS A 256 15.33 -5.18 -10.67
CA LYS A 256 16.74 -4.98 -11.05
C LYS A 256 17.31 -6.20 -11.80
N LYS A 257 17.04 -7.43 -11.33
CA LYS A 257 17.47 -8.67 -12.00
C LYS A 257 16.83 -8.82 -13.39
N LEU A 258 15.53 -8.55 -13.52
CA LEU A 258 14.83 -8.59 -14.82
C LEU A 258 15.38 -7.55 -15.79
N LYS A 259 15.62 -6.30 -15.34
CA LYS A 259 16.24 -5.25 -16.17
C LYS A 259 17.61 -5.68 -16.73
N LYS A 260 18.45 -6.34 -15.90
CA LYS A 260 19.73 -6.92 -16.35
C LYS A 260 19.52 -8.02 -17.40
N LYS A 261 18.58 -8.94 -17.19
CA LYS A 261 18.25 -10.01 -18.17
C LYS A 261 17.78 -9.43 -19.50
N VAL A 262 16.89 -8.44 -19.49
CA VAL A 262 16.41 -7.76 -20.71
C VAL A 262 17.55 -7.06 -21.46
N LYS A 263 18.46 -6.37 -20.76
CA LYS A 263 19.66 -5.79 -21.39
C LYS A 263 20.51 -6.86 -22.08
N LYS A 264 20.77 -8.01 -21.43
CA LYS A 264 21.51 -9.13 -22.03
C LYS A 264 20.82 -9.69 -23.28
N LEU A 265 19.50 -9.88 -23.23
CA LEU A 265 18.71 -10.36 -24.38
C LEU A 265 18.73 -9.39 -25.55
N ARG A 266 18.67 -8.07 -25.30
CA ARG A 266 18.79 -7.05 -26.35
C ARG A 266 20.14 -7.14 -27.06
N LYS A 267 21.24 -7.26 -26.31
CA LYS A 267 22.60 -7.46 -26.88
C LYS A 267 22.70 -8.74 -27.70
N LYS A 268 22.15 -9.86 -27.23
CA LYS A 268 22.10 -11.11 -28.00
C LYS A 268 21.30 -10.95 -29.31
N LYS A 269 20.16 -10.25 -29.26
CA LYS A 269 19.34 -9.98 -30.45
C LYS A 269 20.08 -9.14 -31.49
N THR A 270 20.84 -8.13 -31.07
CA THR A 270 21.64 -7.31 -32.01
C THR A 270 22.76 -8.13 -32.65
N ALA A 271 23.50 -8.91 -31.86
CA ALA A 271 24.54 -9.81 -32.38
C ALA A 271 23.99 -10.83 -33.39
N LEU A 272 22.85 -11.45 -33.10
CA LEU A 272 22.20 -12.39 -34.04
C LEU A 272 21.75 -11.71 -35.35
N LYS A 273 21.30 -10.45 -35.29
CA LYS A 273 20.95 -9.69 -36.50
C LYS A 273 22.18 -9.43 -37.38
N GLU A 274 23.31 -9.14 -36.77
CA GLU A 274 24.58 -8.91 -37.46
C GLU A 274 25.09 -10.21 -38.10
N GLN A 275 25.13 -11.31 -37.33
CA GLN A 275 25.47 -12.64 -37.86
C GLN A 275 24.57 -13.04 -39.04
N LYS A 276 23.26 -12.75 -38.97
CA LYS A 276 22.33 -13.00 -40.09
C LYS A 276 22.69 -12.16 -41.34
N LYS A 277 23.11 -10.91 -41.16
CA LYS A 277 23.54 -10.04 -42.27
C LYS A 277 24.80 -10.58 -42.92
N ASP A 278 25.79 -11.00 -42.12
CA ASP A 278 27.04 -11.56 -42.62
C ASP A 278 26.81 -12.87 -43.37
N MET A 279 25.98 -13.77 -42.83
CA MET A 279 25.58 -15.00 -43.52
C MET A 279 24.90 -14.69 -44.86
N LYS A 280 24.02 -13.68 -44.92
CA LYS A 280 23.38 -13.28 -46.17
C LYS A 280 24.39 -12.79 -47.21
N ASN A 281 25.38 -11.99 -46.79
CA ASN A 281 26.45 -11.52 -47.65
C ASN A 281 27.33 -12.68 -48.15
N ASN A 282 27.69 -13.62 -47.27
CA ASN A 282 28.46 -14.81 -47.65
C ASN A 282 27.71 -15.69 -48.65
N ILE A 283 26.40 -15.89 -48.46
CA ILE A 283 25.55 -16.60 -49.43
C ILE A 283 25.54 -15.90 -50.78
N GLN A 284 25.53 -14.56 -50.81
CA GLN A 284 25.58 -13.81 -52.07
C GLN A 284 26.93 -14.01 -52.77
N LYS A 285 28.06 -13.87 -52.07
CA LYS A 285 29.40 -14.13 -52.62
C LYS A 285 29.53 -15.54 -53.18
N LEU A 286 29.07 -16.56 -52.46
CA LEU A 286 29.08 -17.95 -52.94
C LEU A 286 28.21 -18.14 -54.19
N LYS A 287 27.09 -17.42 -54.32
CA LYS A 287 26.27 -17.45 -55.54
C LYS A 287 26.99 -16.83 -56.73
N GLU A 288 27.76 -15.77 -56.52
CA GLU A 288 28.58 -15.12 -57.55
C GLU A 288 29.72 -16.04 -58.00
N GLN A 289 30.50 -16.59 -57.06
CA GLN A 289 31.55 -17.58 -57.35
C GLN A 289 31.00 -18.81 -58.10
N LYS A 290 29.81 -19.29 -57.73
CA LYS A 290 29.15 -20.40 -58.45
C LYS A 290 28.81 -20.04 -59.90
N LYS A 291 28.47 -18.78 -60.19
CA LYS A 291 28.21 -18.32 -61.56
C LYS A 291 29.51 -18.25 -62.36
N GLU A 292 30.56 -17.68 -61.78
CA GLU A 292 31.90 -17.58 -62.40
C GLU A 292 32.43 -18.98 -62.77
N MET A 293 32.43 -19.92 -61.81
CA MET A 293 32.85 -21.31 -62.08
C MET A 293 32.03 -21.97 -63.21
N LYS A 294 30.73 -21.70 -63.30
CA LYS A 294 29.89 -22.23 -64.39
C LYS A 294 30.28 -21.65 -65.75
N GLU A 295 30.69 -20.38 -65.79
CA GLU A 295 31.16 -19.74 -67.02
C GLU A 295 32.53 -20.28 -67.43
N GLU A 296 33.44 -20.47 -66.48
CA GLU A 296 34.74 -21.13 -66.71
C GLU A 296 34.57 -22.56 -67.25
N ILE A 297 33.70 -23.37 -66.63
CA ILE A 297 33.39 -24.73 -67.12
C ILE A 297 32.90 -24.68 -68.56
N ARG A 298 31.97 -23.76 -68.90
CA ARG A 298 31.48 -23.60 -70.29
C ARG A 298 32.60 -23.22 -71.26
N LYS A 299 33.53 -22.36 -70.84
CA LYS A 299 34.68 -21.95 -71.66
C LYS A 299 35.60 -23.14 -71.92
N ILE A 300 35.97 -23.87 -70.88
CA ILE A 300 36.81 -25.08 -70.98
C ILE A 300 36.13 -26.13 -71.86
N SER A 301 34.81 -26.36 -71.72
CA SER A 301 34.08 -27.31 -72.57
C SER A 301 34.17 -26.95 -74.06
N LYS A 302 34.03 -25.66 -74.40
CA LYS A 302 34.19 -25.18 -75.79
C LYS A 302 35.62 -25.37 -76.29
N GLU A 303 36.61 -25.03 -75.48
CA GLU A 303 38.03 -25.23 -75.83
C GLU A 303 38.32 -26.73 -76.08
N MET A 304 37.77 -27.62 -75.26
CA MET A 304 37.91 -29.06 -75.42
C MET A 304 37.23 -29.59 -76.69
N GLU A 305 36.04 -29.09 -77.05
CA GLU A 305 35.38 -29.39 -78.32
C GLU A 305 36.24 -28.96 -79.51
N THR A 306 36.77 -27.73 -79.50
CA THR A 306 37.64 -27.25 -80.58
C THR A 306 38.94 -28.05 -80.70
N LEU A 307 39.51 -28.49 -79.57
CA LEU A 307 40.71 -29.32 -79.58
C LEU A 307 40.42 -30.70 -80.18
N LYS A 308 39.27 -31.29 -79.82
CA LYS A 308 38.81 -32.57 -80.38
C LYS A 308 38.62 -32.47 -81.90
N ASP A 309 37.93 -31.43 -82.37
CA ASP A 309 37.74 -31.18 -83.80
C ASP A 309 39.06 -31.00 -84.56
N ASN A 310 40.10 -30.46 -83.90
CA ASN A 310 41.42 -30.31 -84.51
C ASN A 310 42.19 -31.63 -84.56
N VAL A 311 42.07 -32.47 -83.53
CA VAL A 311 42.68 -33.81 -83.50
C VAL A 311 42.05 -34.71 -84.57
N ASP A 312 40.73 -34.66 -84.74
CA ASP A 312 40.01 -35.46 -85.75
C ASP A 312 40.38 -35.09 -87.21
N LYS A 313 41.07 -33.96 -87.43
CA LYS A 313 41.54 -33.51 -88.75
C LYS A 313 42.96 -33.95 -89.10
N ILE A 314 43.74 -34.48 -88.14
CA ILE A 314 45.12 -34.94 -88.33
C ILE A 314 45.11 -36.41 -88.73
#